data_AF-A0A357AHU1-F1
#
_entry.id   AF-A0A357AHU1-F1
#
_cell.length_a   1.000
_cell.length_b   1.000
_cell.length_c   1.000
_cell.angle_alpha   90.00
_cell.angle_beta   90.00
_cell.angle_gamma   90.00
#
_symmetry.space_group_name_H-M   'P 1'
#
loop_
_entity.id
_entity.type
_entity.pdbx_description
1 polymer ?
#
loop_
_entity_poly.entity_id
_entity_poly.type
_entity_poly.pdbx_seq_one_letter_code
_entity_poly.pdbx_strand_id
1 'polypeptide(L)'
;MWGERTTLFHSSDKILRTLKLIGVIENEKVGVYRIKKHPITDVKTIQVLLLAILHLRERAYYEIAELSSAPQVFPFEYNVSYEWLHDSDQFTLSNFGGKIVLTAD
;
A
#
# COMPACT_ATOMS: atom_id res chain seq x y z
N MET A 1 -26.78 -18.64 20.77
CA MET A 1 -27.24 -18.77 19.37
C MET A 1 -26.05 -18.60 18.46
N TRP A 2 -25.59 -19.70 17.85
CA TRP A 2 -24.59 -19.66 16.77
C TRP A 2 -25.33 -19.28 15.49
N GLY A 3 -24.83 -18.27 14.78
CA GLY A 3 -25.44 -17.77 13.56
C GLY A 3 -24.47 -16.83 12.85
N GLU A 4 -24.48 -16.86 11.52
CA GLU A 4 -23.58 -16.12 10.64
C GLU A 4 -23.39 -14.65 11.04
N ARG A 5 -24.49 -13.99 11.43
CA ARG A 5 -24.51 -12.58 11.88
C ARG A 5 -23.72 -12.34 13.17
N THR A 6 -23.81 -13.25 14.13
CA THR A 6 -23.07 -13.15 15.41
C THR A 6 -21.58 -13.36 15.18
N THR A 7 -21.22 -14.31 14.32
CA THR A 7 -19.82 -14.57 13.94
C THR A 7 -19.21 -13.38 13.21
N LEU A 8 -19.94 -12.79 12.25
CA LEU A 8 -19.46 -11.61 11.52
C LEU A 8 -19.22 -10.42 12.46
N PHE A 9 -20.13 -10.17 13.41
CA PHE A 9 -19.99 -9.08 14.37
C PHE A 9 -18.74 -9.25 15.25
N HIS A 10 -18.50 -10.46 15.77
CA HIS A 10 -17.32 -10.75 16.57
C HIS A 10 -16.00 -10.67 15.78
N SER A 11 -16.01 -11.10 14.51
CA SER A 11 -14.82 -11.01 13.65
C SER A 11 -14.48 -9.57 13.29
N SER A 12 -15.48 -8.74 12.96
CA SER A 12 -15.27 -7.34 12.61
C SER A 12 -14.63 -6.54 13.74
N ASP A 13 -15.06 -6.74 15.00
CA ASP A 13 -14.45 -6.08 16.16
C ASP A 13 -12.95 -6.42 16.31
N LYS A 14 -12.59 -7.70 16.11
CA LYS A 14 -11.19 -8.14 16.14
C LYS A 14 -10.35 -7.53 15.02
N ILE A 15 -10.90 -7.45 13.80
CA ILE A 15 -10.22 -6.83 12.66
C ILE A 15 -9.98 -5.34 12.94
N LEU A 16 -11.01 -4.61 13.37
CA LEU A 16 -10.89 -3.17 13.70
C LEU A 16 -9.91 -2.94 14.87
N ARG A 17 -9.94 -3.78 15.89
CA ARG A 17 -8.99 -3.73 17.01
C ARG A 17 -7.56 -3.95 16.52
N THR A 18 -7.34 -4.92 15.63
CA THR A 18 -6.02 -5.19 15.04
C THR A 18 -5.53 -3.99 14.24
N LEU A 19 -6.34 -3.46 13.33
CA LEU A 19 -6.02 -2.25 12.55
C LEU A 19 -5.67 -1.06 13.44
N LYS A 20 -6.38 -0.88 14.55
CA LYS A 20 -6.09 0.17 15.53
C LYS A 20 -4.76 -0.07 16.25
N LEU A 21 -4.47 -1.32 16.64
CA LEU A 21 -3.22 -1.70 17.31
C LEU A 21 -1.99 -1.49 16.42
N ILE A 22 -2.08 -1.79 15.13
CA ILE A 22 -1.01 -1.52 14.16
C ILE A 22 -1.00 -0.06 13.67
N GLY A 23 -1.83 0.81 14.25
CA GLY A 23 -1.81 2.25 14.01
C GLY A 23 -2.36 2.68 12.64
N VAL A 24 -3.14 1.83 11.98
CA VAL A 24 -3.70 2.07 10.63
C VAL A 24 -5.01 2.85 10.68
N ILE A 25 -5.77 2.71 11.77
CA ILE A 25 -7.01 3.48 12.00
C ILE A 25 -6.98 4.09 13.40
N GLU A 26 -7.75 5.15 13.58
CA GLU A 26 -8.00 5.76 14.89
C GLU A 26 -9.47 6.13 15.06
N ASN A 27 -9.89 6.24 16.33
CA ASN A 27 -11.26 6.63 16.64
C ASN A 27 -11.46 8.12 16.36
N GLU A 28 -12.42 8.44 15.52
CA GLU A 28 -12.96 9.80 15.43
C GLU A 28 -14.02 10.00 16.52
N LYS A 29 -14.86 8.98 16.74
CA LYS A 29 -15.82 8.88 17.85
C LYS A 29 -16.10 7.41 18.16
N VAL A 30 -16.93 7.14 19.16
CA VAL A 30 -17.33 5.76 19.51
C VAL A 30 -18.00 5.10 18.29
N GLY A 31 -17.45 3.96 17.86
CA GLY A 31 -17.96 3.21 16.71
C GLY A 31 -17.64 3.80 15.33
N VAL A 32 -16.92 4.94 15.25
CA VAL A 32 -16.51 5.55 13.97
C VAL A 32 -15.00 5.73 13.94
N TYR A 33 -14.40 5.21 12.88
CA TYR A 33 -12.96 5.18 12.67
C TYR A 33 -12.61 5.95 11.41
N ARG A 34 -11.45 6.61 11.44
CA ARG A 34 -10.81 7.17 10.25
C ARG A 34 -9.50 6.46 9.97
N ILE A 35 -9.12 6.40 8.70
CA ILE A 35 -7.80 5.90 8.30
C ILE A 35 -6.75 6.90 8.79
N LYS A 36 -5.75 6.39 9.50
CA LYS A 36 -4.56 7.13 9.88
C LYS A 36 -3.49 6.88 8.83
N LYS A 37 -3.40 7.80 7.88
CA LYS A 37 -2.42 7.76 6.80
C LYS A 37 -1.03 8.10 7.34
N HIS A 38 -0.01 7.40 6.84
CA HIS A 38 1.38 7.59 7.26
C HIS A 38 2.19 8.18 6.11
N PRO A 39 2.42 9.50 6.09
CA PRO A 39 3.23 10.12 5.05
C PRO A 39 4.68 9.68 5.17
N ILE A 40 5.27 9.25 4.06
CA ILE A 40 6.68 8.88 3.95
C ILE A 40 7.36 9.81 2.95
N THR A 41 8.42 10.46 3.42
CA THR A 41 9.28 11.32 2.59
C THR A 41 10.68 10.75 2.41
N ASP A 42 11.06 9.75 3.22
CA ASP A 42 12.35 9.09 3.10
C ASP A 42 12.39 8.18 1.87
N VAL A 43 13.23 8.54 0.91
CA VAL A 43 13.37 7.85 -0.37
C VAL A 43 13.71 6.37 -0.18
N LYS A 44 14.59 6.04 0.77
CA LYS A 44 14.99 4.64 1.00
C LYS A 44 13.84 3.79 1.49
N THR A 45 13.00 4.33 2.38
CA THR A 45 11.79 3.65 2.83
C THR A 45 10.82 3.42 1.67
N ILE A 46 10.65 4.42 0.78
CA ILE A 46 9.81 4.25 -0.41
C ILE A 46 10.42 3.19 -1.35
N GLN A 47 11.75 3.16 -1.54
CA GLN A 47 12.43 2.12 -2.33
C GLN A 47 12.11 0.72 -1.82
N VAL A 48 12.21 0.51 -0.50
CA VAL A 48 11.89 -0.78 0.12
C VAL A 48 10.44 -1.16 -0.12
N LEU A 49 9.50 -0.21 -0.01
CA LEU A 49 8.10 -0.47 -0.32
C LEU A 49 7.93 -0.90 -1.78
N LEU A 50 8.46 -0.13 -2.74
CA LEU A 50 8.36 -0.42 -4.17
C LEU A 50 8.96 -1.78 -4.53
N LEU A 51 10.16 -2.09 -4.01
CA LEU A 51 10.79 -3.39 -4.20
C LEU A 51 9.92 -4.51 -3.64
N ALA A 52 9.31 -4.33 -2.46
CA ALA A 52 8.42 -5.33 -1.90
C ALA A 52 7.22 -5.59 -2.82
N ILE A 53 6.56 -4.55 -3.36
CA ILE A 53 5.42 -4.73 -4.30
C ILE A 53 5.84 -5.49 -5.55
N LEU A 54 6.98 -5.14 -6.13
CA LEU A 54 7.52 -5.80 -7.33
C LEU A 54 7.85 -7.28 -7.06
N HIS A 55 8.36 -7.60 -5.87
CA HIS A 55 8.70 -8.98 -5.48
C HIS A 55 7.50 -9.85 -5.10
N LEU A 56 6.33 -9.26 -4.83
CA LEU A 56 5.10 -10.04 -4.65
C LEU A 56 4.68 -10.75 -5.95
N ARG A 57 5.17 -10.31 -7.13
CA ARG A 57 4.91 -10.91 -8.45
C ARG A 57 3.42 -11.08 -8.78
N GLU A 58 2.55 -10.29 -8.15
CA GLU A 58 1.11 -10.30 -8.40
C GLU A 58 0.76 -9.66 -9.77
N ARG A 59 1.64 -8.78 -10.27
CA ARG A 59 1.54 -8.16 -11.60
C ARG A 59 2.89 -8.23 -12.30
N ALA A 60 2.84 -8.35 -13.63
CA ALA A 60 4.05 -8.34 -14.46
C ALA A 60 4.73 -6.97 -14.52
N TYR A 61 3.95 -5.90 -14.35
CA TYR A 61 4.44 -4.52 -14.35
C TYR A 61 3.47 -3.63 -13.56
N TYR A 62 3.96 -2.45 -13.15
CA TYR A 62 3.17 -1.39 -12.53
C TYR A 62 3.40 -0.08 -13.27
N GLU A 63 2.33 0.68 -13.57
CA GLU A 63 2.49 2.05 -14.02
C GLU A 63 2.95 2.93 -12.86
N ILE A 64 3.81 3.93 -13.12
CA ILE A 64 4.34 4.81 -12.05
C ILE A 64 3.19 5.46 -11.25
N ALA A 65 2.11 5.86 -11.92
CA ALA A 65 0.94 6.47 -11.31
C ALA A 65 0.17 5.52 -10.37
N GLU A 66 0.36 4.20 -10.50
CA GLU A 66 -0.30 3.19 -9.67
C GLU A 66 0.51 2.82 -8.42
N LEU A 67 1.82 3.11 -8.41
CA LEU A 67 2.74 2.66 -7.36
C LEU A 67 2.38 3.17 -5.97
N SER A 68 1.85 4.40 -5.85
CA SER A 68 1.41 4.98 -4.58
C SER A 68 -0.03 4.62 -4.20
N SER A 69 -0.78 3.96 -5.09
CA SER A 69 -2.18 3.55 -4.86
C SER A 69 -2.37 2.04 -4.75
N ALA A 70 -1.29 1.26 -4.81
CA ALA A 70 -1.31 -0.19 -4.65
C ALA A 70 -1.86 -0.58 -3.25
N PRO A 71 -2.83 -1.51 -3.13
CA PRO A 71 -3.41 -1.89 -1.84
C PRO A 71 -2.39 -2.38 -0.80
N GLN A 72 -1.30 -3.00 -1.27
CA GLN A 72 -0.24 -3.57 -0.45
C GLN A 72 0.56 -2.51 0.31
N VAL A 73 0.54 -1.25 -0.15
CA VAL A 73 1.23 -0.15 0.50
C VAL A 73 0.34 0.65 1.44
N PHE A 74 -0.91 0.21 1.63
CA PHE A 74 -1.75 0.77 2.68
C PHE A 74 -1.09 0.56 4.07
N PRO A 75 -1.05 1.58 4.95
CA PRO A 75 -1.73 2.88 4.87
C PRO A 75 -0.80 4.05 4.49
N PHE A 76 0.34 3.76 3.86
CA PHE A 76 1.37 4.75 3.58
C PHE A 76 0.96 5.72 2.47
N GLU A 77 1.43 6.96 2.57
CA GLU A 77 1.27 7.98 1.54
C GLU A 77 2.64 8.51 1.13
N TYR A 78 2.95 8.41 -0.15
CA TYR A 78 4.20 8.86 -0.73
C TYR A 78 4.01 9.18 -2.20
N ASN A 79 4.95 9.94 -2.75
CA ASN A 79 4.99 10.27 -4.17
C ASN A 79 6.20 9.60 -4.82
N VAL A 80 6.00 9.14 -6.04
CA VAL A 80 7.03 8.54 -6.88
C VAL A 80 7.12 9.36 -8.16
N SER A 81 8.25 10.03 -8.36
CA SER A 81 8.53 10.79 -9.59
C SER A 81 9.31 9.93 -10.58
N TYR A 82 9.11 10.17 -11.87
CA TYR A 82 9.83 9.49 -12.93
C TYR A 82 11.34 9.70 -12.83
N GLU A 83 11.78 10.93 -12.56
CA GLU A 83 13.20 11.32 -12.50
C GLU A 83 13.96 10.49 -11.46
N TRP A 84 13.41 10.40 -10.26
CA TRP A 84 13.98 9.58 -9.19
C TRP A 84 14.08 8.09 -9.55
N LEU A 85 13.04 7.50 -10.17
CA LEU A 85 13.08 6.10 -10.60
C LEU A 85 14.12 5.89 -11.69
N HIS A 86 14.24 6.84 -12.62
CA HIS A 86 15.17 6.79 -13.73
C HIS A 86 16.64 6.89 -13.28
N ASP A 87 16.90 7.69 -12.24
CA ASP A 87 18.25 7.87 -11.69
C ASP A 87 18.65 6.75 -10.70
N SER A 88 17.73 5.82 -10.40
CA SER A 88 17.96 4.71 -9.48
C SER A 88 18.46 3.47 -10.21
N ASP A 89 19.53 2.85 -9.72
CA ASP A 89 20.06 1.57 -10.21
C ASP A 89 19.23 0.35 -9.78
N GLN A 90 18.28 0.56 -8.85
CA GLN A 90 17.45 -0.51 -8.27
C GLN A 90 16.19 -0.86 -9.08
N PHE A 91 15.84 -0.07 -10.09
CA PHE A 91 14.57 -0.24 -10.81
C PHE A 91 14.79 -0.21 -12.33
N THR A 92 14.15 -1.15 -13.01
CA THR A 92 14.12 -1.18 -14.47
C THR A 92 12.83 -0.50 -14.95
N LEU A 93 13.00 0.57 -15.72
CA LEU A 93 11.92 1.25 -16.43
C LEU A 93 11.81 0.72 -17.85
N SER A 94 10.58 0.42 -18.27
CA SER A 94 10.29 -0.02 -19.63
C SER A 94 9.11 0.77 -20.22
N ASN A 95 8.92 0.66 -21.53
CA ASN A 95 7.78 1.24 -22.23
C ASN A 95 6.85 0.12 -22.70
N PHE A 96 5.63 0.11 -22.17
CA PHE A 96 4.59 -0.81 -22.60
C PHE A 96 3.37 -0.03 -23.09
N GLY A 97 3.05 -0.15 -24.38
CA GLY A 97 1.88 0.52 -24.96
C GLY A 97 1.92 2.05 -24.89
N GLY A 98 3.11 2.65 -24.91
CA GLY A 98 3.28 4.11 -24.78
C GLY A 98 3.29 4.62 -23.34
N LYS A 99 3.19 3.72 -22.35
CA LYS A 99 3.25 4.04 -20.93
C LYS A 99 4.56 3.57 -20.32
N ILE A 100 5.08 4.37 -19.39
CA ILE A 100 6.27 4.04 -18.62
C ILE A 100 5.85 3.15 -17.46
N VAL A 101 6.47 1.98 -17.39
CA VAL A 101 6.15 0.95 -16.40
C VAL A 101 7.40 0.52 -15.64
N LEU A 102 7.21 0.16 -14.39
CA LEU A 102 8.21 -0.43 -13.52
C LEU A 102 8.07 -1.96 -13.55
N THR A 103 9.18 -2.66 -13.73
CA THR A 103 9.24 -4.13 -13.70
C THR A 103 10.19 -4.62 -12.62
N ALA A 104 9.94 -5.82 -12.10
CA ALA A 104 10.93 -6.56 -11.33
C ALA A 104 11.90 -7.23 -12.32
N ASP A 105 13.21 -7.17 -12.06
CA ASP A 105 14.18 -8.02 -12.76
C ASP A 105 14.00 -9.51 -12.42
#